data_AF-A0A819NBS4-F1
#
_entry.id   AF-A0A819NBS4-F1
#
_cell.length_a   1.000
_cell.length_b   1.000
_cell.length_c   1.000
_cell.angle_alpha   90.00
_cell.angle_beta   90.00
_cell.angle_gamma   90.00
#
_symmetry.space_group_name_H-M   'P 1'
#
loop_
_entity.id
_entity.type
_entity.pdbx_description
1 polymer ?
#
loop_
_entity_poly.entity_id
_entity_poly.type
_entity_poly.pdbx_seq_one_letter_code
_entity_poly.pdbx_strand_id
1 'polypeptide(L)' 'MKNFGILYNPYESSLTKFIRWDIKISEEKLYNLILKDCEQNPNLIISIFGGAKYFTMNKRLEKEFMCGIIEAATTAGNA' A
#
# COMPACT_ATOMS: atom_id res chain seq x y z
N MET A 1 0.66 0.63 25.83
CA MET A 1 1.63 0.35 24.74
C MET A 1 1.41 1.37 23.63
N LYS A 2 2.47 1.95 23.05
CA LYS A 2 2.34 2.72 21.81
C LYS A 2 2.13 1.71 20.67
N ASN A 3 0.94 1.69 20.07
CA ASN A 3 0.61 0.75 19.00
C ASN A 3 1.03 1.25 17.61
N PHE A 4 1.72 2.39 17.52
CA PHE A 4 2.15 3.05 16.29
C PHE A 4 3.64 3.41 16.36
N GLY A 5 4.28 3.49 15.20
CA GLY A 5 5.68 3.89 15.07
C GLY A 5 6.06 4.25 13.64
N ILE A 6 7.32 4.65 13.48
CA ILE A 6 7.95 4.92 12.18
C ILE A 6 9.03 3.86 11.96
N LEU A 7 8.98 3.17 10.81
CA LEU A 7 10.04 2.30 10.34
C LEU A 7 11.06 3.15 9.59
N TYR A 8 12.33 3.03 10.00
CA TYR A 8 13.44 3.60 9.27
C TYR A 8 14.00 2.54 8.31
N ASN A 9 13.97 2.84 7.02
CA ASN A 9 14.60 2.03 5.99
C ASN A 9 15.76 2.84 5.38
N PRO A 10 17.04 2.43 5.56
CA PRO A 10 18.18 3.19 5.05
C PRO A 10 18.25 3.24 3.52
N TYR A 11 17.42 2.46 2.82
CA TYR A 11 17.35 2.40 1.36
C TYR A 11 16.16 3.17 0.78
N GLU A 12 15.29 3.75 1.62
CA GLU A 12 14.15 4.57 1.18
C GLU A 12 14.30 6.00 1.70
N SER A 13 13.88 6.96 0.87
CA SER A 13 13.89 8.38 1.24
C SER A 13 12.69 8.79 2.10
N SER A 14 11.63 7.97 2.14
CA SER A 14 10.40 8.26 2.87
C SER A 14 10.30 7.47 4.18
N LEU A 15 9.68 8.09 5.18
CA LEU A 15 9.40 7.45 6.46
C LEU A 15 8.14 6.60 6.35
N THR A 16 8.25 5.30 6.61
CA THR A 16 7.08 4.40 6.60
C THR A 16 6.43 4.35 7.97
N LYS A 17 5.14 4.65 8.06
CA LYS A 17 4.35 4.50 9.30
C LYS A 17 3.84 3.07 9.43
N PHE A 18 3.79 2.55 10.65
CA PHE A 18 3.18 1.24 10.93
C PHE A 18 2.31 1.29 12.18
N ILE A 19 1.30 0.41 12.21
CA ILE A 19 0.39 0.22 13.34
C ILE A 19 0.16 -1.26 13.59
N ARG A 20 0.22 -1.68 14.85
CA ARG A 20 -0.29 -2.98 15.28
C ARG A 20 -1.74 -2.82 15.68
N TRP A 21 -2.63 -3.50 14.98
CA TRP A 21 -4.08 -3.39 15.16
C TRP A 21 -4.67 -4.63 15.83
N ASP A 22 -5.68 -4.45 16.68
CA ASP A 22 -6.48 -5.55 17.24
C ASP A 22 -7.71 -5.76 16.36
N ILE A 23 -7.94 -7.00 15.94
CA ILE A 23 -9.05 -7.40 15.07
C ILE A 23 -10.44 -7.05 15.64
N LYS A 24 -10.55 -6.82 16.96
CA LYS A 24 -11.82 -6.41 17.60
C LYS A 24 -12.17 -4.93 17.37
N ILE A 25 -11.22 -4.12 16.90
CA ILE A 25 -11.46 -2.70 16.66
C ILE A 25 -12.05 -2.52 15.27
N SER A 26 -13.14 -1.74 15.19
CA SER A 26 -13.90 -1.47 13.96
C SER A 26 -13.02 -0.97 12.81
N GLU A 27 -13.24 -1.53 11.62
CA GLU A 27 -12.55 -1.15 10.37
C GLU A 27 -12.71 0.33 10.03
N GLU A 28 -13.86 0.94 10.35
CA GLU A 28 -14.10 2.38 10.14
C GLU A 28 -13.05 3.27 10.81
N LYS A 29 -12.57 2.87 12.00
CA LYS A 29 -11.52 3.61 12.70
C LYS A 29 -10.17 3.50 11.99
N LEU A 30 -9.88 2.34 11.38
CA LEU A 30 -8.68 2.12 10.59
C LEU A 30 -8.75 2.91 9.28
N TYR A 31 -9.89 2.88 8.60
CA TYR A 31 -10.14 3.65 7.38
C TYR A 31 -9.94 5.15 7.63
N ASN A 32 -10.57 5.70 8.67
CA ASN A 32 -10.42 7.10 9.06
C ASN A 32 -8.98 7.46 9.47
N LEU A 33 -8.21 6.50 9.99
CA LEU A 33 -6.80 6.71 10.31
C LEU A 33 -5.95 6.78 9.04
N ILE A 34 -6.17 5.87 8.09
CA ILE A 34 -5.46 5.85 6.80
C ILE A 34 -5.74 7.13 6.02
N LEU A 35 -7.02 7.53 5.90
CA LEU A 35 -7.40 8.74 5.16
C LEU A 35 -6.81 10.03 5.73
N LYS A 36 -6.58 10.11 7.04
CA LYS A 36 -5.92 11.30 7.64
C LYS A 36 -4.50 11.53 7.14
N ASP A 37 -3.83 10.46 6.72
CA ASP A 37 -2.49 10.52 6.14
C ASP A 37 -2.51 10.68 4.61
N CYS A 38 -3.68 10.57 3.99
CA CYS A 38 -3.85 10.88 2.58
C CYS A 38 -4.14 12.38 2.41
N GLU A 39 -3.45 13.04 1.48
CA GLU A 39 -3.73 14.44 1.15
C GLU A 39 -5.13 14.61 0.54
N GLN A 40 -5.63 13.56 -0.14
CA GLN A 40 -6.93 13.49 -0.78
C GLN A 40 -7.51 12.08 -0.66
N ASN A 41 -8.83 11.93 -0.80
CA ASN A 41 -9.45 10.61 -0.83
C ASN A 41 -8.98 9.83 -2.08
N PRO A 42 -8.59 8.55 -1.95
CA PRO A 42 -8.16 7.76 -3.09
C PRO A 42 -9.33 7.48 -4.03
N ASN A 43 -9.13 7.73 -5.33
CA ASN A 43 -10.10 7.43 -6.39
C ASN A 43 -10.11 5.96 -6.83
N LEU A 44 -9.06 5.20 -6.44
CA LEU A 44 -8.87 3.81 -6.81
C LEU A 44 -8.18 3.05 -5.66
N ILE A 45 -8.64 1.82 -5.41
CA ILE A 45 -8.00 0.87 -4.50
C ILE A 45 -7.57 -0.34 -5.31
N ILE A 46 -6.26 -0.61 -5.35
CA ILE A 46 -5.68 -1.78 -6.00
C ILE A 46 -5.31 -2.79 -4.93
N SER A 47 -5.86 -4.01 -5.01
CA SER A 47 -5.53 -5.10 -4.10
C SER A 47 -4.88 -6.24 -4.88
N ILE A 48 -3.60 -6.49 -4.61
CA ILE A 48 -2.81 -7.53 -5.28
C ILE A 48 -2.69 -8.73 -4.34
N PHE A 49 -3.27 -9.86 -4.74
CA PHE A 49 -3.22 -11.12 -4.00
C PHE A 49 -2.38 -12.17 -4.73
N GLY A 50 -1.74 -13.05 -3.97
CA GLY A 50 -0.92 -14.12 -4.50
C GLY A 50 -0.66 -15.21 -3.44
N GLY A 51 0.07 -16.24 -3.84
CA GLY A 51 0.50 -17.30 -2.91
C GLY A 51 1.63 -16.83 -1.99
N ALA A 52 1.72 -17.41 -0.79
CA ALA A 52 2.82 -17.14 0.15
C ALA A 52 4.19 -17.66 -0.32
N LYS A 53 4.21 -18.54 -1.33
CA LYS A 53 5.44 -19.09 -1.90
C LYS A 53 5.99 -18.18 -2.98
N TYR A 54 7.31 -18.09 -3.07
CA TYR A 54 7.97 -17.44 -4.18
C TYR A 54 7.56 -18.06 -5.52
N PHE A 55 7.24 -17.21 -6.47
CA PHE A 55 7.05 -17.58 -7.87
C PHE A 55 7.89 -16.63 -8.72
N THR A 56 8.28 -17.10 -9.91
CA THR A 56 9.00 -16.28 -10.88
C THR A 56 8.10 -16.00 -12.06
N MET A 57 8.21 -14.77 -12.58
CA MET A 57 7.63 -14.40 -13.86
C MET A 57 8.73 -14.40 -14.92
N ASN A 58 8.35 -14.59 -16.18
CA ASN A 58 9.27 -14.27 -17.26
C ASN A 58 9.43 -12.74 -17.35
N LYS A 59 10.58 -12.29 -17.87
CA LYS A 59 10.94 -10.85 -17.91
C LYS A 59 9.91 -9.98 -18.62
N ARG A 60 9.25 -10.51 -19.66
CA ARG A 60 8.21 -9.78 -20.39
C ARG A 60 7.00 -9.56 -19.49
N LEU A 61 6.49 -10.62 -18.87
CA LEU A 61 5.32 -10.56 -18.00
C LEU A 61 5.56 -9.67 -16.79
N GLU A 62 6.73 -9.77 -16.16
CA GLU A 62 7.13 -8.91 -15.05
C GLU A 62 7.09 -7.43 -15.43
N LYS A 63 7.65 -7.07 -16.60
CA LYS A 63 7.65 -5.70 -17.11
C LYS A 63 6.23 -5.19 -17.36
N GLU A 64 5.42 -5.95 -18.10
CA GLU A 64 4.04 -5.54 -18.44
C GLU A 64 3.19 -5.38 -17.17
N PHE A 65 3.35 -6.28 -16.19
CA PHE A 65 2.66 -6.20 -14.91
C PHE A 65 3.04 -4.93 -14.13
N MET A 66 4.34 -4.64 -14.00
CA MET A 66 4.79 -3.43 -13.30
C MET A 66 4.32 -2.15 -14.00
N CYS A 67 4.45 -2.08 -15.34
CA CYS A 67 3.99 -0.93 -16.11
C CYS A 67 2.49 -0.69 -15.92
N GLY A 68 1.66 -1.72 -16.08
CA GLY A 68 0.21 -1.59 -15.96
C GLY A 68 -0.25 -1.11 -14.58
N ILE A 69 0.37 -1.61 -13.50
CA ILE A 69 0.01 -1.18 -12.13
C ILE A 69 0.40 0.29 -11.89
N ILE A 70 1.59 0.69 -12.32
CA ILE A 70 2.06 2.07 -12.14
C ILE A 70 1.21 3.04 -12.96
N GLU A 71 0.91 2.70 -14.22
CA GLU A 71 0.07 3.53 -15.10
C GLU A 71 -1.35 3.69 -14.56
N ALA A 72 -1.97 2.60 -14.10
CA ALA A 72 -3.30 2.64 -13.51
C ALA A 72 -3.35 3.52 -12.25
N ALA A 73 -2.40 3.35 -11.33
CA ALA A 73 -2.34 4.13 -10.09
C ALA A 73 -2.07 5.62 -10.37
N THR A 74 -1.14 5.92 -11.28
CA THR A 74 -0.79 7.30 -11.64
C THR A 74 -1.95 8.00 -12.35
N THR A 75 -2.67 7.30 -13.23
CA THR A 75 -3.80 7.86 -13.96
C THR A 75 -4.96 8.15 -13.01
N ALA A 76 -5.28 7.22 -12.10
CA ALA A 76 -6.37 7.39 -11.14
C ALA A 76 -6.08 8.47 -10.08
N GLY A 77 -4.82 8.66 -9.69
CA GLY A 77 -4.41 9.70 -8.73
C GLY A 77 -4.42 11.12 -9.30
N ASN A 78 -4.41 11.26 -10.64
CA ASN A 78 -4.48 12.56 -11.33
C ASN A 78 -5.88 12.90 -11.86
N ALA A 79 -6.86 12.01 -11.67
CA ALA A 79 -8.26 12.18 -12.09
C ALA A 79 -9.06 12.99 -11.07
#